data_AF-A0A6M0APJ8-F1
#
_entry.id   AF-A0A6M0APJ8-F1
#
_cell.length_a   1.000
_cell.length_b   1.000
_cell.length_c   1.000
_cell.angle_alpha   90.00
_cell.angle_beta   90.00
_cell.angle_gamma   90.00
#
_symmetry.space_group_name_H-M   'P 1'
#
loop_
_entity.id
_entity.type
_entity.pdbx_description
1 polymer ?
#
loop_
_entity_poly.entity_id
_entity_poly.type
_entity_poly.pdbx_seq_one_letter_code
_entity_poly.pdbx_strand_id
1 'polypeptide(L)' 'MAPVSNSKTAIIIRTEWGLTIAGTRITLYDVMDYVTAQYPPKLIGDVLNLTKKQVSAALSYIEDNRTQVEAEYQTILQ' A
#
# COMPACT_ATOMS: atom_id res chain seq x y z
N MET A 1 10.50 8.82 18.59
CA MET A 1 9.17 8.39 18.13
C MET A 1 9.32 6.99 17.59
N ALA A 2 8.76 5.99 18.28
CA ALA A 2 8.91 4.58 17.93
C ALA A 2 7.85 4.17 16.90
N PRO A 3 8.18 3.36 15.87
CA PRO A 3 7.16 2.76 15.04
C PRO A 3 6.43 1.70 15.87
N VAL A 4 5.13 1.88 16.03
CA VAL A 4 4.21 0.91 16.63
C VAL A 4 4.22 -0.37 15.79
N SER A 5 5.16 -1.25 16.09
CA SER A 5 5.33 -2.53 15.43
C SER A 5 4.46 -3.54 16.17
N ASN A 6 3.17 -3.58 15.85
CA ASN A 6 2.30 -4.61 16.37
C ASN A 6 2.65 -5.93 15.68
N SER A 7 3.16 -6.88 16.45
CA SER A 7 3.63 -8.19 16.05
C SER A 7 2.50 -9.05 15.45
N LYS A 8 2.29 -8.89 14.15
CA LYS A 8 1.53 -9.79 13.27
C LYS A 8 2.04 -9.53 11.87
N THR A 9 3.05 -10.29 11.43
CA THR A 9 3.59 -10.33 10.05
C THR A 9 3.16 -9.14 9.20
N ALA A 10 3.71 -7.95 9.47
CA ALA A 10 3.18 -6.71 8.91
C ALA A 10 3.33 -6.77 7.39
N ILE A 11 2.21 -6.94 6.68
CA ILE A 11 2.21 -7.03 5.22
C ILE A 11 2.59 -5.68 4.60
N ILE A 12 2.36 -4.59 5.34
CA ILE A 12 2.80 -3.24 4.99
C ILE A 12 3.93 -2.83 5.93
N ILE A 13 5.08 -2.48 5.36
CA ILE A 13 6.27 -2.04 6.07
C ILE A 13 6.71 -0.67 5.55
N ARG A 14 7.21 0.20 6.44
CA ARG A 14 7.75 1.50 6.03
C ARG A 14 9.24 1.37 5.74
N THR A 15 9.63 1.71 4.51
CA THR A 15 11.02 1.68 4.04
C THR A 15 11.48 3.10 3.67
N GLU A 16 12.72 3.23 3.21
CA GLU A 16 13.27 4.50 2.70
C GLU A 16 12.52 5.03 1.47
N TRP A 17 11.74 4.18 0.79
CA TRP A 17 10.86 4.56 -0.33
C TRP A 17 9.41 4.81 0.10
N GLY A 18 9.13 4.74 1.40
CA GLY A 18 7.80 4.91 1.98
C GLY A 18 7.10 3.58 2.27
N LEU A 19 5.76 3.60 2.26
CA LEU A 19 4.96 2.45 2.65
C LEU A 19 4.99 1.36 1.57
N THR A 20 5.61 0.23 1.87
CA THR A 20 5.93 -0.87 0.94
C THR A 20 5.26 -2.18 1.36
N ILE A 21 4.81 -2.98 0.39
CA ILE A 21 4.28 -4.32 0.67
C ILE A 21 5.45 -5.28 0.94
N ALA A 22 5.46 -5.90 2.11
CA ALA A 22 6.47 -6.84 2.56
C ALA A 22 6.66 -8.00 1.56
N GLY A 23 7.92 -8.31 1.27
CA GLY A 23 8.30 -9.32 0.27
C GLY A 23 8.25 -8.82 -1.17
N THR A 24 7.97 -7.53 -1.40
CA THR A 24 7.95 -6.92 -2.73
C THR A 24 8.65 -5.56 -2.71
N ARG A 25 8.93 -5.01 -3.90
CA ARG A 25 9.32 -3.59 -4.08
C ARG A 25 8.14 -2.70 -4.45
N ILE A 26 6.91 -3.19 -4.27
CA ILE A 26 5.69 -2.46 -4.62
C ILE A 26 5.30 -1.58 -3.45
N THR A 27 5.15 -0.29 -3.72
CA THR A 27 4.68 0.68 -2.73
C THR A 27 3.16 0.76 -2.71
N LEU A 28 2.62 1.24 -1.60
CA LEU A 28 1.21 1.60 -1.51
C LEU A 28 0.83 2.73 -2.48
N TYR A 29 1.80 3.55 -2.89
CA TYR A 29 1.64 4.58 -3.90
C TYR A 29 1.40 3.98 -5.28
N ASP A 30 2.13 2.92 -5.64
CA ASP A 30 1.87 2.16 -6.88
C ASP A 30 0.46 1.56 -6.87
N VAL A 31 -0.01 1.05 -5.72
CA VAL A 31 -1.37 0.53 -5.56
C VAL A 31 -2.40 1.66 -5.68
N MET A 32 -2.10 2.84 -5.13
CA MET A 32 -2.96 4.03 -5.17
C MET A 32 -3.27 4.48 -6.60
N ASP A 33 -2.33 4.35 -7.54
CA ASP A 33 -2.56 4.68 -8.96
C ASP A 33 -3.74 3.88 -9.53
N TYR A 34 -3.79 2.57 -9.24
CA TYR A 34 -4.90 1.72 -9.68
C TYR A 34 -6.19 1.93 -8.86
N VAL A 35 -6.06 2.22 -7.56
CA VAL A 35 -7.23 2.50 -6.70
C VAL A 35 -7.92 3.79 -7.11
N THR A 36 -7.16 4.85 -7.41
CA THR A 36 -7.70 6.13 -7.89
C THR A 36 -8.33 6.00 -9.27
N ALA A 37 -7.79 5.13 -10.13
CA ALA A 37 -8.41 4.74 -11.39
C ALA A 37 -9.57 3.72 -11.26
N GLN A 38 -10.03 3.44 -10.04
CA GLN A 38 -11.18 2.59 -9.71
C GLN A 38 -11.06 1.14 -10.22
N TYR A 39 -9.84 0.61 -10.32
CA TYR A 39 -9.63 -0.77 -10.73
C TYR A 39 -10.13 -1.77 -9.69
N PRO A 40 -10.68 -2.92 -10.12
CA PRO A 40 -11.08 -3.96 -9.20
C PRO A 40 -9.85 -4.59 -8.51
N PRO A 41 -9.93 -4.92 -7.21
CA PRO A 41 -8.81 -5.47 -6.42
C PRO A 41 -8.11 -6.66 -7.07
N LYS A 42 -8.89 -7.52 -7.74
CA LYS A 42 -8.36 -8.70 -8.43
C LYS A 42 -7.37 -8.30 -9.53
N LEU A 43 -7.70 -7.27 -10.31
CA LEU A 43 -6.85 -6.81 -11.41
C LEU A 43 -5.61 -6.09 -10.88
N ILE A 44 -5.73 -5.30 -9.81
CA ILE A 44 -4.59 -4.68 -9.13
C ILE A 44 -3.58 -5.74 -8.70
N GLY A 45 -4.06 -6.85 -8.13
CA GLY A 45 -3.22 -7.98 -7.76
C GLY A 45 -2.53 -8.64 -8.95
N ASP A 46 -3.28 -8.87 -10.03
CA ASP A 46 -2.73 -9.51 -11.24
C ASP A 46 -1.68 -8.61 -11.93
N VAL A 47 -1.90 -7.29 -11.98
CA VAL A 47 -0.96 -6.33 -12.59
C VAL A 47 0.30 -6.13 -11.75
N LEU A 48 0.15 -5.99 -10.43
CA LEU A 48 1.27 -5.77 -9.51
C LEU A 48 1.92 -7.08 -9.04
N ASN A 49 1.47 -8.22 -9.56
CA ASN A 49 1.92 -9.56 -9.18
C ASN A 49 1.85 -9.81 -7.65
N LEU A 50 0.78 -9.32 -7.02
CA LEU A 50 0.51 -9.42 -5.60
C LEU A 50 -0.45 -10.56 -5.28
N THR A 51 -0.21 -11.22 -4.16
CA THR A 51 -1.15 -12.23 -3.66
C THR A 51 -2.44 -11.58 -3.15
N LYS A 52 -3.56 -12.32 -3.16
CA LYS A 52 -4.85 -11.84 -2.61
C LYS A 52 -4.74 -11.28 -1.19
N LYS A 53 -3.87 -11.87 -0.36
CA LYS A 53 -3.61 -11.40 1.01
C LYS A 53 -2.90 -10.05 1.02
N GLN A 54 -1.93 -9.85 0.15
CA GLN A 54 -1.21 -8.58 0.01
C GLN A 54 -2.12 -7.47 -0.52
N VAL A 55 -2.91 -7.75 -1.55
CA VAL A 55 -3.89 -6.79 -2.08
C VAL A 55 -4.90 -6.40 -1.01
N SER A 56 -5.51 -7.38 -0.34
CA SER A 56 -6.51 -7.11 0.70
C SER A 56 -5.93 -6.30 1.86
N ALA A 57 -4.69 -6.59 2.27
CA ALA A 57 -4.01 -5.84 3.31
C ALA A 57 -3.66 -4.42 2.86
N ALA A 58 -3.19 -4.24 1.62
CA ALA A 58 -2.90 -2.93 1.06
C ALA A 58 -4.16 -2.07 0.99
N LEU A 59 -5.25 -2.59 0.44
CA LEU A 59 -6.53 -1.88 0.36
C LEU A 59 -7.07 -1.51 1.74
N SER A 60 -7.07 -2.46 2.68
CA SER A 60 -7.53 -2.20 4.05
C SER A 60 -6.67 -1.13 4.75
N TYR A 61 -5.36 -1.11 4.52
CA TYR A 61 -4.47 -0.08 5.05
C TYR A 61 -4.73 1.29 4.42
N ILE A 62 -4.95 1.33 3.10
CA ILE A 62 -5.33 2.56 2.37
C ILE A 62 -6.65 3.10 2.91
N GLU A 63 -7.66 2.26 3.11
CA GLU A 63 -8.96 2.72 3.60
C GLU A 63 -8.87 3.26 5.04
N ASP A 64 -8.15 2.57 5.91
CA ASP A 64 -7.96 2.97 7.31
C ASP A 64 -7.12 4.25 7.46
N ASN A 65 -6.17 4.48 6.55
CA ASN A 65 -5.20 5.58 6.61
C ASN A 65 -5.30 6.52 5.40
N ARG A 66 -6.48 6.60 4.75
CA ARG A 66 -6.66 7.23 3.43
C ARG A 66 -6.12 8.64 3.36
N THR A 67 -6.48 9.48 4.33
CA THR A 67 -6.05 10.88 4.38
C THR A 67 -4.53 11.02 4.43
N GLN A 68 -3.86 10.18 5.22
CA GLN A 68 -2.40 10.21 5.32
C GLN A 68 -1.73 9.69 4.05
N VAL A 69 -2.19 8.53 3.55
CA VAL A 69 -1.64 7.90 2.35
C VAL A 69 -1.83 8.80 1.12
N GLU A 70 -2.98 9.45 0.99
CA GLU A 70 -3.27 10.37 -0.11
C GLU A 70 -2.43 11.65 -0.05
N ALA A 71 -2.20 12.21 1.15
CA ALA A 71 -1.31 13.36 1.33
C ALA A 71 0.16 13.02 0.99
N GLU A 72 0.66 11.86 1.44
CA GLU A 72 1.99 11.37 1.07
C GLU A 72 2.07 11.10 -0.45
N TYR A 73 1.02 10.51 -1.03
CA TYR A 73 0.92 10.24 -2.48
C TYR A 73 1.00 11.51 -3.31
N GLN A 74 0.24 12.55 -2.96
CA GLN A 74 0.29 13.84 -3.65
C GLN A 74 1.66 14.51 -3.58
N THR A 75 2.38 14.33 -2.46
CA THR A 75 3.74 14.88 -2.29
C THR A 75 4.75 14.20 -3.21
N ILE A 76 4.57 12.91 -3.52
CA ILE A 76 5.46 12.14 -4.40
C ILE A 76 5.22 12.48 -5.89
N LEU A 77 4.00 12.89 -6.25
CA LEU A 77 3.65 13.28 -7.63
C LEU A 77 4.12 14.69 -8.02
N GLN A 78 4.47 15.56 -7.06
CA GLN A 78 4.97 16.92 -7.30
C GLN A 78 6.48 16.96 -7.56
#